data_AF-A0A945I236-F1
#
_entry.id   AF-A0A945I236-F1
#
_cell.length_a   1.000
_cell.length_b   1.000
_cell.length_c   1.000
_cell.angle_alpha   90.00
_cell.angle_beta   90.00
_cell.angle_gamma   90.00
#
_symmetry.space_group_name_H-M   'P 1'
#
loop_
_entity.id
_entity.type
_entity.pdbx_description
1 polymer ?
#
loop_
_entity_poly.entity_id
_entity_poly.type
_entity_poly.pdbx_seq_one_letter_code
_entity_poly.pdbx_strand_id
1 'polypeptide(L)' 'MNHTVGEGAKGNTEVVQRQWYVLWGLAPLNDVDTNSMAGGAEDYNIEVKQSFVDAIIGAFTGAVTIAPRTVTVTK' A
#
# COMPACT_ATOMS: atom_id res chain seq x y z
N MET A 1 -3.59 -6.20 4.94
CA MET A 1 -4.00 -7.21 3.94
C MET A 1 -2.74 -7.84 3.41
N ASN A 2 -2.70 -9.16 3.32
CA ASN A 2 -1.59 -9.89 2.73
C ASN A 2 -2.13 -10.66 1.53
N HIS A 3 -1.39 -10.65 0.42
CA HIS A 3 -1.71 -11.39 -0.79
C HIS A 3 -0.43 -12.00 -1.37
N THR A 4 -0.54 -13.21 -1.89
CA THR A 4 0.58 -13.96 -2.46
C THR A 4 0.30 -14.19 -3.93
N VAL A 5 1.28 -13.85 -4.77
CA VAL A 5 1.28 -14.08 -6.21
C VAL A 5 2.24 -15.22 -6.52
N GLY A 6 1.79 -16.16 -7.35
CA GLY A 6 2.54 -17.39 -7.64
C GLY A 6 2.69 -18.27 -6.40
N GLU A 7 3.91 -18.75 -6.16
CA GLU A 7 4.29 -19.52 -4.97
C GLU A 7 4.67 -18.62 -3.77
N GLY A 8 4.72 -17.30 -3.97
CA GLY A 8 5.13 -16.30 -2.98
C GLY A 8 6.62 -16.02 -2.94
N ALA A 9 6.99 -14.95 -2.25
CA ALA A 9 8.36 -14.41 -2.25
C ALA A 9 9.41 -15.50 -1.91
N LYS A 10 10.41 -15.65 -2.77
CA LYS A 10 11.52 -16.61 -2.60
C LYS A 10 12.77 -15.94 -2.03
N GLY A 11 12.88 -14.63 -2.20
CA GLY A 11 13.90 -13.78 -1.61
C GLY A 11 13.36 -12.89 -0.48
N ASN A 12 14.16 -11.88 -0.15
CA ASN A 12 13.90 -10.89 0.89
C ASN A 12 13.99 -9.46 0.35
N THR A 13 13.90 -9.26 -0.97
CA THR A 13 13.98 -7.92 -1.55
C THR A 13 12.65 -7.23 -1.37
N GLU A 14 12.64 -6.10 -0.66
CA GLU A 14 11.43 -5.32 -0.41
C GLU A 14 11.42 -4.03 -1.23
N VAL A 15 10.29 -3.78 -1.90
CA VAL A 15 9.98 -2.51 -2.53
C VAL A 15 8.78 -1.92 -1.81
N VAL A 16 8.92 -0.71 -1.27
CA VAL A 16 7.90 -0.04 -0.47
C VAL A 16 7.41 1.20 -1.20
N GLN A 17 6.09 1.32 -1.38
CA GLN A 17 5.45 2.51 -1.91
C GLN A 17 4.30 2.96 -1.01
N ARG A 18 3.95 4.25 -1.12
CA ARG A 18 2.85 4.84 -0.38
C ARG A 18 1.69 5.14 -1.32
N GLN A 19 0.51 4.61 -1.00
CA GLN A 19 -0.74 4.94 -1.67
C GLN A 19 -1.52 5.94 -0.81
N TRP A 20 -1.96 7.03 -1.41
CA TRP A 20 -2.68 8.12 -0.75
C TRP A 20 -4.14 8.11 -1.17
N TYR A 21 -5.04 8.25 -0.21
CA TYR A 21 -6.45 8.44 -0.47
C TYR A 21 -6.98 9.67 0.26
N VAL A 22 -7.99 10.31 -0.31
CA VAL A 22 -8.81 11.36 0.30
C VAL A 22 -10.26 10.90 0.44
N LEU A 23 -11.12 11.75 1.03
CA LEU A 23 -12.53 11.47 1.26
C LEU A 23 -12.71 10.13 2.03
N TRP A 24 -12.02 9.99 3.16
CA TRP A 24 -12.10 8.80 4.01
C TRP A 24 -11.68 7.49 3.31
N GLY A 25 -10.82 7.57 2.29
CA GLY A 25 -10.36 6.38 1.57
C GLY A 25 -11.07 6.12 0.24
N LEU A 26 -12.00 6.99 -0.18
CA LEU A 26 -12.82 6.75 -1.38
C LEU A 26 -12.14 7.16 -2.68
N ALA A 27 -11.30 8.19 -2.66
CA ALA A 27 -10.65 8.71 -3.85
C ALA A 27 -9.12 8.59 -3.75
N PRO A 28 -8.46 7.78 -4.60
CA PRO A 28 -7.00 7.69 -4.62
C PRO A 28 -6.38 8.96 -5.23
N LEU A 29 -5.24 9.38 -4.70
CA LEU A 29 -4.46 10.50 -5.24
C LEU A 29 -3.26 10.06 -6.09
N ASN A 30 -2.84 8.80 -5.96
CA ASN A 30 -1.78 8.22 -6.78
C ASN A 30 -2.06 6.75 -7.07
N ASP A 31 -1.45 6.27 -8.14
CA ASP A 31 -1.45 4.86 -8.50
C ASP A 31 -0.22 4.16 -7.90
N VAL A 32 -0.42 2.92 -7.47
CA VAL A 32 0.64 2.05 -6.93
C VAL A 32 0.50 0.70 -7.62
N ASP A 33 1.29 0.49 -8.66
CA ASP A 33 1.30 -0.75 -9.42
C ASP A 33 2.26 -1.77 -8.79
N THR A 34 1.69 -2.77 -8.14
CA THR A 34 2.45 -3.86 -7.51
C THR A 34 3.17 -4.74 -8.52
N ASN A 35 2.73 -4.82 -9.79
CA ASN A 35 3.44 -5.56 -10.83
C ASN A 35 4.73 -4.82 -11.21
N SER A 36 4.65 -3.49 -11.39
CA SER A 36 5.84 -2.68 -11.59
C SER A 36 6.81 -2.76 -10.40
N MET A 37 6.30 -2.84 -9.16
CA MET A 37 7.14 -3.04 -7.96
C MET A 37 7.81 -4.42 -7.94
N ALA A 38 7.11 -5.47 -8.38
CA ALA A 38 7.66 -6.81 -8.52
C ALA A 38 8.80 -6.85 -9.56
N GLY A 39 8.78 -5.95 -10.55
CA GLY A 39 9.88 -5.77 -11.50
C GLY A 39 10.18 -7.03 -12.31
N GLY A 40 9.12 -7.75 -12.71
CA GLY A 40 9.22 -8.98 -13.50
C GLY A 40 9.35 -10.28 -12.69
N ALA A 41 9.30 -10.24 -11.36
CA ALA A 41 9.23 -11.46 -10.55
C ALA A 41 7.87 -12.17 -10.73
N GLU A 42 7.89 -13.48 -10.95
CA GLU A 42 6.70 -14.32 -11.07
C GLU A 42 6.08 -14.66 -9.70
N ASP A 43 6.93 -14.81 -8.68
CA ASP A 43 6.55 -15.12 -7.31
C ASP A 43 6.87 -13.96 -6.37
N TYR A 44 5.87 -13.40 -5.68
CA TYR A 44 6.07 -12.32 -4.72
C TYR A 44 4.91 -12.20 -3.74
N ASN A 45 5.16 -11.56 -2.60
CA ASN A 45 4.15 -11.23 -1.60
C ASN A 45 3.85 -9.74 -1.60
N ILE A 46 2.58 -9.40 -1.42
CA ILE A 46 2.09 -8.04 -1.27
C ILE A 46 1.54 -7.89 0.14
N GLU A 47 2.04 -6.89 0.85
CA GLU A 47 1.54 -6.48 2.15
C GLU A 47 1.03 -5.04 2.08
N VAL A 48 -0.23 -4.83 2.50
CA VAL A 48 -0.85 -3.51 2.61
C VAL A 48 -1.18 -3.22 4.07
N LYS A 49 -0.56 -2.17 4.61
CA LYS A 49 -0.75 -1.70 5.99
C LYS A 49 -1.31 -0.28 6.01
N GLN A 50 -2.28 -0.04 6.87
CA GLN A 50 -2.80 1.30 7.20
C GLN A 50 -2.34 1.64 8.61
N SER A 51 -1.82 2.85 8.85
CA SER A 51 -1.29 3.23 10.15
C SER A 51 -2.36 3.96 10.97
N PHE A 52 -2.42 3.69 12.27
CA PHE A 52 -3.38 4.34 13.20
C PHE A 52 -3.20 5.87 13.28
N VAL A 53 -2.03 6.39 12.89
CA VAL A 53 -1.73 7.84 12.81
C VAL A 53 -2.71 8.58 11.87
N ASP A 54 -3.31 7.87 10.92
CA ASP A 54 -4.22 8.44 9.91
C ASP A 54 -5.56 8.88 10.52
N ALA A 55 -5.99 8.26 11.61
CA ALA A 55 -7.20 8.63 12.34
C ALA A 55 -7.05 9.99 13.06
N ILE A 56 -5.84 10.34 13.50
CA ILE A 56 -5.54 11.59 14.22
C ILE A 56 -5.51 12.77 13.24
N ILE A 57 -4.95 12.58 12.03
CA ILE A 57 -4.94 13.60 10.98
C ILE A 57 -6.37 13.89 10.47
N GLY A 58 -7.21 12.87 10.35
CA GLY A 58 -8.63 13.01 10.00
C GLY A 58 -9.43 13.87 10.98
N ALA A 59 -9.10 13.83 12.27
CA ALA A 59 -9.78 14.63 13.29
C ALA A 59 -9.47 16.14 13.19
N PHE A 60 -8.29 16.53 12.69
CA PHE A 60 -7.86 17.93 12.58
C PHE A 60 -8.23 18.62 11.26
N THR A 61 -8.58 17.88 10.20
CA THR A 61 -8.71 18.39 8.82
C THR A 61 -10.16 18.59 8.34
N GLY A 62 -11.18 18.26 9.14
CA GLY A 62 -12.58 18.39 8.72
C GLY A 62 -12.97 17.41 7.61
N ALA A 63 -13.82 17.83 6.66
CA ALA A 63 -14.45 16.98 5.62
C ALA A 63 -13.50 16.34 4.58
N VAL A 64 -12.18 16.48 4.72
CA VAL A 64 -11.19 15.86 3.83
C VAL A 64 -10.22 15.04 4.68
N THR A 65 -10.67 13.86 5.11
CA THR A 65 -9.79 12.90 5.77
C THR A 65 -8.86 12.24 4.75
N ILE A 66 -7.55 12.27 5.04
CA ILE A 66 -6.50 11.58 4.28
C ILE A 66 -6.27 10.21 4.91
N ALA A 67 -6.23 9.16 4.09
CA ALA A 67 -6.01 7.78 4.53
C ALA A 67 -4.86 7.13 3.72
N PRO A 68 -3.61 7.31 4.14
CA PRO A 68 -2.48 6.66 3.47
C PRO A 68 -2.41 5.16 3.77
N ARG A 69 -1.90 4.39 2.82
CA ARG A 69 -1.59 2.96 2.96
C ARG A 69 -0.16 2.71 2.51
N THR A 70 0.59 1.97 3.31
CA THR A 70 1.90 1.47 2.92
C THR A 70 1.71 0.15 2.18
N VAL A 71 2.24 0.07 0.97
CA VAL A 71 2.25 -1.12 0.14
C VAL A 71 3.69 -1.61 0.07
N THR A 72 3.92 -2.84 0.48
CA THR A 72 5.22 -3.52 0.42
C THR A 72 5.09 -4.70 -0.52
N VAL A 73 6.00 -4.81 -1.49
CA VAL A 73 6.19 -6.00 -2.31
C VAL A 73 7.49 -6.66 -1.91
N THR A 74 7.41 -7.92 -1.48
CA THR A 74 8.58 -8.75 -1.17
C THR A 74 8.74 -9.80 -2.27
N LYS A 75 9.95 -9.94 -2.81
CA LYS A 75 10.29 -10.91 -3.86
C LYS A 75 11.56 -11.67 -3.54
#